data_AF-U6DUN4-F1
#
_entry.id   AF-U6DUN4-F1
#
_cell.length_a   1.000
_cell.length_b   1.000
_cell.length_c   1.000
_cell.angle_alpha   90.00
_cell.angle_beta   90.00
_cell.angle_gamma   90.00
#
_symmetry.space_group_name_H-M   'P 1'
#
loop_
_entity.id
_entity.type
_entity.pdbx_description
1 polymer ?
#
loop_
_entity_poly.entity_id
_entity_poly.type
_entity_poly.pdbx_seq_one_letter_code
_entity_poly.pdbx_strand_id
1 'polypeptide(L)'
;ILTVTILALCLPSPGNAQQQCTNGFDLDRASGQCLDIDECRTIPEACRGDMMCVNQNGGYLCIPRTNPVYRGPYSNPYSNPYSGPYPAAAPPLSAPNYPTISRPLICRFGYQMDESNQCVDVDEC
;
A
#
# COMPACT_ATOMS: atom_id res chain seq x y z
N ILE A 1 -40.41 -20.54 32.43
CA ILE A 1 -39.18 -20.42 33.27
C ILE A 1 -38.01 -20.64 32.31
N LEU A 2 -37.75 -19.70 31.39
CA LEU A 2 -36.82 -18.59 31.51
C LEU A 2 -35.39 -19.04 31.85
N THR A 3 -34.57 -19.24 30.81
CA THR A 3 -33.14 -18.85 30.68
C THR A 3 -32.68 -19.37 29.31
N VAL A 4 -32.96 -18.65 28.22
CA VAL A 4 -32.13 -17.55 27.69
C VAL A 4 -30.74 -18.06 27.28
N THR A 5 -30.67 -18.45 25.99
CA THR A 5 -29.57 -18.19 25.05
C THR A 5 -28.13 -18.33 25.58
N ILE A 6 -27.52 -19.49 25.35
CA ILE A 6 -26.07 -19.57 25.07
C ILE A 6 -25.91 -19.80 23.56
N LEU A 7 -26.45 -18.88 22.76
CA LEU A 7 -25.80 -18.56 21.50
C LEU A 7 -24.76 -17.52 21.92
N ALA A 8 -23.52 -17.95 22.09
CA ALA A 8 -22.39 -17.03 22.14
C ALA A 8 -22.29 -16.43 20.73
N LEU A 9 -23.18 -15.46 20.45
CA LEU A 9 -22.96 -14.51 19.40
C LEU A 9 -21.63 -13.87 19.73
N CYS A 10 -20.72 -13.90 18.76
CA CYS A 10 -19.50 -13.10 18.76
C CYS A 10 -19.93 -11.63 18.74
N LEU A 11 -20.36 -11.13 19.90
CA LEU A 11 -20.72 -9.73 20.06
C LEU A 11 -19.42 -9.01 20.38
N PRO A 12 -18.97 -8.07 19.53
CA PRO A 12 -17.82 -7.25 19.85
C PRO A 12 -18.10 -6.55 21.19
N SER A 13 -17.16 -6.66 22.12
CA SER A 13 -17.25 -6.00 23.42
C SER A 13 -17.45 -4.49 23.23
N PRO A 14 -18.38 -3.83 23.93
CA PRO A 14 -18.49 -2.37 23.94
C PRO A 14 -17.42 -1.81 24.89
N GLY A 15 -16.16 -2.09 24.57
CA GLY A 15 -15.01 -1.55 25.26
C GLY A 15 -14.20 -0.84 24.21
N ASN A 16 -14.26 0.49 24.21
CA ASN A 16 -13.38 1.42 23.48
C ASN A 16 -12.62 0.74 22.34
N ALA A 17 -13.31 0.48 21.22
CA ALA A 17 -12.67 -0.03 20.02
C ALA A 17 -11.84 1.11 19.45
N GLN A 18 -10.71 1.38 20.10
CA GLN A 18 -9.62 2.12 19.52
C GLN A 18 -9.30 1.35 18.25
N GLN A 19 -9.70 1.88 17.09
CA GLN A 19 -9.46 1.28 15.78
C GLN A 19 -7.97 0.97 15.71
N GLN A 20 -7.62 -0.28 15.99
CA GLN A 20 -6.25 -0.74 15.98
C GLN A 20 -6.00 -1.19 14.56
N CYS A 21 -5.25 -0.38 13.84
CA CYS A 21 -4.71 -0.76 12.55
C CYS A 21 -3.84 -2.00 12.71
N THR A 22 -3.80 -2.83 11.67
CA THR A 22 -2.89 -3.96 11.58
C THR A 22 -1.44 -3.47 11.54
N ASN A 23 -0.49 -4.35 11.86
CA ASN A 23 0.93 -4.01 11.78
C ASN A 23 1.29 -3.53 10.36
N GLY A 24 2.13 -2.49 10.27
CA GLY A 24 2.47 -1.82 9.01
C GLY A 24 1.50 -0.70 8.60
N PHE A 25 0.49 -0.41 9.42
CA PHE A 25 -0.48 0.64 9.16
C PHE A 25 -0.64 1.56 10.37
N ASP A 26 -0.84 2.85 10.12
CA ASP A 26 -1.13 3.86 11.14
C ASP A 26 -2.53 4.45 10.94
N LEU A 27 -3.20 4.76 12.05
CA LEU A 27 -4.55 5.31 12.00
C LEU A 27 -4.47 6.81 11.66
N ASP A 28 -4.87 7.17 10.46
CA ASP A 28 -5.08 8.56 10.12
C ASP A 28 -6.31 9.08 10.88
N ARG A 29 -6.05 9.92 11.89
CA ARG A 29 -7.10 10.49 12.75
C ARG A 29 -8.07 11.41 12.01
N ALA A 30 -7.68 11.95 10.85
CA ALA A 30 -8.54 12.80 10.05
C ALA A 30 -9.59 12.00 9.28
N SER A 31 -9.18 10.90 8.64
CA SER A 31 -10.09 10.05 7.84
C SER A 31 -10.64 8.84 8.60
N GLY A 32 -10.05 8.49 9.73
CA GLY A 32 -10.32 7.24 10.45
C GLY A 32 -9.86 5.99 9.70
N GLN A 33 -9.03 6.15 8.65
CA GLN A 33 -8.52 5.06 7.83
C GLN A 33 -7.16 4.59 8.33
N CYS A 34 -6.87 3.30 8.13
CA CYS A 34 -5.54 2.75 8.35
C CYS A 34 -4.70 2.96 7.10
N LEU A 35 -3.72 3.85 7.19
CA LEU A 35 -2.81 4.16 6.09
C LEU A 35 -1.52 3.37 6.24
N ASP A 36 -1.03 2.88 5.12
CA ASP A 36 0.26 2.17 5.04
C ASP A 36 1.41 3.05 5.56
N ILE A 37 2.26 2.47 6.40
CA ILE A 37 3.46 3.13 6.91
C ILE A 37 4.56 2.91 5.88
N ASP A 38 5.13 3.99 5.34
CA ASP A 38 6.30 3.86 4.48
C ASP A 38 7.56 3.63 5.34
N GLU A 39 7.88 2.35 5.62
CA GLU A 39 9.06 2.01 6.42
C GLU A 39 10.37 2.40 5.74
N CYS A 40 10.39 2.50 4.41
CA CYS A 40 11.58 2.97 3.68
C CYS A 40 11.88 4.44 3.95
N ARG A 41 10.88 5.23 4.33
CA ARG A 41 11.04 6.65 4.71
C ARG A 41 11.18 6.85 6.21
N THR A 42 10.55 6.00 7.01
CA THR A 42 10.50 6.14 8.46
C THR A 42 11.64 5.41 9.17
N ILE A 43 12.19 4.33 8.60
CA ILE A 43 13.28 3.55 9.19
C ILE A 43 14.60 3.86 8.46
N PRO A 44 15.56 4.54 9.11
CA PRO A 44 16.90 4.70 8.57
C PRO A 44 17.58 3.34 8.43
N GLU A 45 18.20 3.07 7.27
CA GLU A 45 18.82 1.79 6.95
C GLU A 45 17.87 0.58 7.13
N ALA A 46 16.59 0.75 6.76
CA ALA A 46 15.59 -0.33 6.75
C ALA A 46 16.11 -1.62 6.09
N CYS A 47 16.98 -1.47 5.10
CA CYS A 47 17.72 -2.54 4.44
C CYS A 47 19.23 -2.43 4.72
N ARG A 48 19.87 -3.57 4.99
CA ARG A 48 21.32 -3.66 5.25
C ARG A 48 22.10 -3.89 3.96
N GLY A 49 23.35 -3.44 3.93
CA GLY A 49 24.30 -3.71 2.84
C GLY A 49 23.91 -3.05 1.51
N ASP A 50 24.24 -3.69 0.38
CA ASP A 50 23.93 -3.19 -0.97
C ASP A 50 22.50 -3.48 -1.43
N MET A 51 21.57 -3.48 -0.48
CA MET A 51 20.15 -3.66 -0.72
C MET A 51 19.44 -2.31 -0.79
N MET A 52 18.34 -2.28 -1.53
CA MET A 52 17.48 -1.12 -1.63
C MET A 52 16.11 -1.44 -1.04
N CYS A 53 15.52 -0.45 -0.36
CA CYS A 53 14.22 -0.57 0.26
C CYS A 53 13.12 -0.26 -0.75
N VAL A 54 12.04 -1.03 -0.68
CA VAL A 54 10.84 -0.91 -1.51
C VAL A 54 9.62 -0.95 -0.62
N ASN A 55 8.88 0.15 -0.56
CA ASN A 55 7.64 0.19 0.21
C ASN A 55 6.56 -0.69 -0.43
N GLN A 56 5.79 -1.39 0.39
CA GLN A 56 4.65 -2.24 0.00
C GLN A 56 3.51 -2.08 1.00
N ASN A 57 2.29 -2.42 0.60
CA ASN A 57 1.18 -2.38 1.55
C ASN A 57 1.42 -3.35 2.72
N GLY A 58 1.43 -2.81 3.94
CA GLY A 58 1.66 -3.51 5.19
C GLY A 58 3.12 -3.80 5.50
N GLY A 59 4.07 -3.21 4.78
CA GLY A 59 5.50 -3.41 5.07
C GLY A 59 6.46 -3.01 3.94
N TYR A 60 7.69 -3.52 4.01
CA TYR A 60 8.70 -3.22 3.00
C TYR A 60 9.50 -4.45 2.58
N LEU A 61 10.04 -4.42 1.35
CA LEU A 61 10.97 -5.42 0.86
C LEU A 61 12.36 -4.82 0.65
N CYS A 62 13.37 -5.61 1.00
CA CYS A 62 14.75 -5.35 0.64
C CYS A 62 15.13 -6.20 -0.56
N ILE A 63 15.55 -5.54 -1.63
CA ILE A 63 16.00 -6.22 -2.84
C ILE A 63 17.43 -5.80 -3.18
N PRO A 64 18.22 -6.64 -3.87
CA PRO A 64 19.54 -6.25 -4.34
C PRO A 64 19.44 -5.05 -5.30
N ARG A 65 20.36 -4.08 -5.17
CA ARG A 65 20.46 -2.97 -6.14
C ARG A 65 20.74 -3.42 -7.58
N THR A 66 21.24 -4.64 -7.75
CA THR A 66 21.51 -5.26 -9.06
C THR A 66 20.29 -5.94 -9.67
N ASN A 67 19.13 -5.96 -9.00
CA ASN A 67 17.94 -6.63 -9.49
C ASN A 67 17.44 -5.97 -10.80
N PRO A 68 17.55 -6.65 -11.97
CA PRO A 68 17.20 -6.05 -13.25
C PRO A 68 15.69 -5.92 -13.47
N VAL A 69 14.89 -6.62 -12.67
CA VAL A 69 13.41 -6.61 -12.75
C VAL A 69 12.84 -5.44 -11.96
N TYR A 70 13.54 -4.98 -10.93
CA TYR A 70 13.10 -3.84 -10.16
C TYR A 70 13.61 -2.55 -10.78
N ARG A 71 12.82 -1.99 -11.70
CA ARG A 71 12.91 -0.57 -12.03
C ARG A 71 12.33 0.19 -10.86
N GLY A 72 13.19 0.82 -10.06
CA GLY A 72 12.71 1.68 -8.99
C GLY A 72 11.76 2.73 -9.54
N PRO A 73 10.79 3.21 -8.73
CA PRO A 73 9.86 4.27 -9.15
C PRO A 73 10.59 5.57 -9.55
N TYR A 74 11.89 5.69 -9.26
CA TYR A 74 12.76 6.79 -9.65
C TYR A 74 13.82 6.46 -10.73
N SER A 75 13.95 5.21 -11.18
CA SER A 75 14.85 4.91 -12.29
C SER A 75 14.14 5.28 -13.60
N ASN A 76 14.28 6.54 -14.02
CA ASN A 76 13.88 6.94 -15.35
C ASN A 76 14.66 6.08 -16.37
N PRO A 77 13.99 5.24 -17.18
CA PRO A 77 14.66 4.45 -18.23
C PRO A 77 15.37 5.33 -19.28
N TYR A 78 15.10 6.64 -19.28
CA TYR A 78 15.60 7.63 -20.23
C TYR A 78 16.66 8.57 -19.65
N SER A 79 17.24 8.29 -18.47
CA SER A 79 18.39 9.07 -17.99
C SER A 79 19.62 8.78 -18.88
N ASN A 80 19.72 9.52 -19.99
CA ASN A 80 20.91 9.58 -20.82
C ASN A 80 22.02 10.31 -20.04
N PRO A 81 23.21 9.71 -19.85
CA PRO A 81 24.34 10.36 -19.18
C PRO A 81 24.80 11.67 -19.84
N TYR A 82 24.30 11.98 -21.05
CA TYR A 82 24.52 13.24 -21.77
C TYR A 82 23.27 14.13 -21.78
N SER A 83 22.83 14.61 -20.62
CA SER A 83 21.93 15.76 -20.59
C SER A 83 22.53 16.85 -19.73
N GLY A 84 23.12 17.83 -20.41
CA GLY A 84 23.56 19.10 -19.83
C GLY A 84 22.37 19.92 -19.30
N PRO A 85 22.61 21.16 -18.86
CA PRO A 85 21.69 21.93 -18.02
C PRO A 85 20.49 22.42 -18.85
N TYR A 86 19.45 21.59 -18.95
CA TYR A 86 18.14 22.05 -19.35
C TYR A 86 17.41 22.62 -18.11
N PRO A 87 16.66 23.72 -18.25
CA PRO A 87 15.97 24.33 -17.13
C PRO A 87 14.98 23.35 -16.50
N ALA A 88 14.88 23.38 -15.17
CA ALA A 88 14.04 22.49 -14.39
C ALA A 88 12.61 22.47 -14.94
N ALA A 89 12.18 21.31 -15.43
CA ALA A 89 10.78 21.07 -15.77
C ALA A 89 9.92 21.27 -14.52
N ALA A 90 8.74 21.85 -14.71
CA ALA A 90 7.77 22.10 -13.64
C ALA A 90 7.53 20.83 -12.79
N PRO A 91 7.28 20.98 -11.48
CA PRO A 91 7.09 19.83 -10.59
C PRO A 91 5.93 18.94 -11.07
N PRO A 92 6.08 17.61 -11.04
CA PRO A 92 5.01 16.69 -11.44
C PRO A 92 3.83 16.81 -10.49
N LEU A 93 2.63 16.89 -11.05
CA LEU A 93 1.39 16.79 -10.28
C LEU A 93 1.34 15.42 -9.58
N SER A 94 0.91 15.40 -8.33
CA SER A 94 0.76 14.21 -7.51
C SER A 94 -0.07 13.14 -8.23
N ALA A 95 0.51 11.95 -8.42
CA ALA A 95 -0.18 10.81 -9.00
C ALA A 95 -1.38 10.42 -8.12
N PRO A 96 -2.53 10.05 -8.71
CA PRO A 96 -3.70 9.64 -7.93
C PRO A 96 -3.47 8.31 -7.21
N ASN A 97 -4.00 8.18 -6.00
CA ASN A 97 -3.96 6.95 -5.19
C ASN A 97 -4.96 5.87 -5.65
N TYR A 98 -5.46 5.92 -6.89
CA TYR A 98 -6.37 4.92 -7.44
C TYR A 98 -5.69 4.09 -8.54
N PRO A 99 -6.01 2.78 -8.67
CA PRO A 99 -5.42 1.93 -9.69
C PRO A 99 -5.76 2.46 -11.08
N THR A 100 -4.73 2.69 -11.89
CA THR A 100 -4.91 3.08 -13.29
C THR A 100 -5.20 1.84 -14.14
N ILE A 101 -6.28 1.91 -14.91
CA ILE A 101 -6.79 0.85 -15.79
C ILE A 101 -5.68 0.42 -16.76
N SER A 102 -5.17 -0.80 -16.57
CA SER A 102 -4.32 -1.49 -17.55
C SER A 102 -5.19 -2.51 -18.29
N ARG A 103 -5.24 -2.48 -19.62
CA ARG A 103 -5.94 -3.50 -20.41
C ARG A 103 -4.99 -4.68 -20.67
N PRO A 104 -5.37 -5.94 -20.39
CA PRO A 104 -6.64 -6.41 -19.83
C PRO A 104 -6.77 -6.18 -18.31
N LEU A 105 -7.98 -5.84 -17.84
CA LEU A 105 -8.25 -5.62 -16.42
C LEU A 105 -8.13 -6.94 -15.66
N ILE A 106 -7.03 -7.08 -14.93
CA ILE A 106 -6.77 -8.20 -14.02
C ILE A 106 -6.80 -7.63 -12.61
N CYS A 107 -7.78 -8.03 -11.80
CA CYS A 107 -7.83 -7.66 -10.40
C CYS A 107 -6.71 -8.35 -9.62
N ARG A 108 -6.07 -7.62 -8.70
CA ARG A 108 -5.04 -8.15 -7.80
C ARG A 108 -5.67 -9.12 -6.78
N PHE A 109 -4.84 -9.93 -6.11
CA PHE A 109 -5.30 -10.80 -5.01
C PHE A 109 -6.06 -9.97 -3.97
N GLY A 110 -7.23 -10.47 -3.55
CA GLY A 110 -8.17 -9.79 -2.66
C GLY A 110 -9.21 -8.89 -3.36
N TYR A 111 -9.24 -8.84 -4.70
CA TYR A 111 -10.20 -8.02 -5.45
C TYR A 111 -10.94 -8.83 -6.52
N GLN A 112 -12.25 -8.60 -6.66
CA GLN A 112 -13.11 -9.23 -7.66
C GLN A 112 -13.76 -8.17 -8.57
N MET A 113 -14.07 -8.56 -9.82
CA MET A 113 -14.74 -7.66 -10.76
C MET A 113 -16.22 -7.53 -10.42
N ASP A 114 -16.69 -6.30 -10.29
CA ASP A 114 -18.11 -5.98 -10.25
C ASP A 114 -18.73 -5.86 -11.65
N GLU A 115 -20.04 -5.64 -11.71
CA GLU A 115 -20.80 -5.48 -12.97
C GLU A 115 -20.38 -4.23 -13.78
N SER A 116 -19.62 -3.32 -13.18
CA SER A 116 -19.12 -2.09 -13.79
C SER A 116 -17.68 -2.23 -14.29
N ASN A 117 -17.13 -3.45 -14.35
CA ASN A 117 -15.74 -3.72 -14.70
C ASN A 117 -14.73 -3.04 -13.75
N GLN A 118 -15.11 -2.82 -12.50
CA GLN A 118 -14.24 -2.29 -11.47
C GLN A 118 -13.79 -3.41 -10.54
N CYS A 119 -12.50 -3.40 -10.16
CA CYS A 119 -12.00 -4.29 -9.13
C CYS A 119 -12.41 -3.74 -7.77
N VAL A 120 -13.30 -4.45 -7.10
CA VAL A 120 -13.75 -4.15 -5.74
C VAL A 120 -13.09 -5.12 -4.77
N ASP A 121 -12.76 -4.63 -3.58
CA ASP A 121 -12.14 -5.42 -2.51
C ASP A 121 -13.11 -6.53 -2.08
N VAL A 122 -12.62 -7.76 -1.97
CA VAL A 122 -13.39 -8.90 -1.51
C VAL A 122 -13.22 -8.96 -0.01
N ASP A 123 -14.30 -8.73 0.72
CA ASP A 123 -14.30 -8.89 2.17
C ASP A 123 -14.02 -10.37 2.52
N GLU A 124 -12.79 -10.68 2.92
CA GLU A 124 -12.30 -12.03 3.25
C GLU A 124 -12.68 -12.48 4.68
N CYS A 125 -13.84 -12.02 5.17
CA CYS A 125 -14.37 -12.44 6.47
C CYS A 125 -14.76 -13.93 6.51
#